data_AF-A0A2I1RDK7-F1
#
_entry.id   AF-A0A2I1RDK7-F1
#
_cell.length_a   1.000
_cell.length_b   1.000
_cell.length_c   1.000
_cell.angle_alpha   90.00
_cell.angle_beta   90.00
_cell.angle_gamma   90.00
#
_symmetry.space_group_name_H-M   'P 1'
#
loop_
_entity.id
_entity.type
_entity.pdbx_description
1 polymer ?
#
loop_
_entity_poly.entity_id
_entity_poly.type
_entity_poly.pdbx_seq_one_letter_code
_entity_poly.pdbx_strand_id
1 'polypeptide(L)'
;MTNPDPVAGGQNHADRVSADPAAAVALALRLAQAAEGLAAVRGELTTLLLDIDAAVGADGAADAFRTGFAPAATAVAASLRDAEERLGEHRRALETGVDALVGADADASAHLGWSAAR
;
A
#
# COMPACT_ATOMS: atom_id res chain seq x y z
N MET A 1 9.83 -30.33 54.03
CA MET A 1 8.97 -29.14 54.19
C MET A 1 9.33 -28.19 53.07
N THR A 2 8.48 -28.15 52.06
CA THR A 2 8.67 -27.48 50.78
C THR A 2 8.58 -25.97 50.96
N ASN A 3 9.57 -25.22 50.48
CA ASN A 3 9.40 -23.81 50.14
C ASN A 3 9.54 -23.72 48.62
N PRO A 4 8.47 -23.42 47.87
CA PRO A 4 8.59 -23.23 46.43
C PRO A 4 9.25 -21.88 46.13
N ASP A 5 10.30 -21.94 45.30
CA ASP A 5 10.96 -20.78 44.69
C ASP A 5 9.92 -19.92 43.94
N PRO A 6 10.08 -18.58 43.91
CA PRO A 6 9.17 -17.70 43.22
C PRO A 6 9.24 -17.99 41.72
N VAL A 7 8.04 -18.14 41.15
CA VAL A 7 7.75 -18.31 39.73
C VAL A 7 8.72 -17.48 38.89
N ALA A 8 9.60 -18.17 38.16
CA ALA A 8 10.32 -17.60 37.05
C ALA A 8 9.27 -17.14 36.03
N GLY A 9 8.87 -15.87 36.14
CA GLY A 9 8.02 -15.20 35.18
C GLY A 9 8.73 -15.20 33.85
N GLY A 10 8.44 -16.20 33.02
CA GLY A 10 8.84 -16.30 31.63
C GLY A 10 8.22 -15.14 30.86
N GLN A 11 8.84 -13.97 30.95
CA GLN A 11 8.52 -12.85 30.10
C GLN A 11 9.31 -13.05 28.81
N ASN A 12 8.70 -13.76 27.87
CA ASN A 12 9.11 -13.79 26.47
C ASN A 12 9.14 -12.35 25.93
N HIS A 13 10.28 -11.67 26.10
CA HIS A 13 10.57 -10.35 25.53
C HIS A 13 10.79 -10.41 24.01
N ALA A 14 10.62 -11.59 23.39
CA ALA A 14 11.01 -11.87 22.02
C ALA A 14 10.08 -11.30 20.94
N ASP A 15 8.90 -10.77 21.30
CA ASP A 15 7.88 -10.36 20.30
C ASP A 15 7.24 -8.99 20.59
N ARG A 16 7.97 -8.07 21.24
CA ARG A 16 7.50 -6.67 21.29
C ARG A 16 7.70 -6.04 19.92
N VAL A 17 6.63 -6.00 19.13
CA VAL A 17 6.57 -5.23 17.89
C VAL A 17 6.70 -3.74 18.23
N SER A 18 7.91 -3.21 18.09
CA SER A 18 8.17 -1.77 18.11
C SER A 18 7.68 -1.15 16.80
N ALA A 19 6.38 -1.12 16.58
CA ALA A 19 5.79 -0.41 15.45
C ALA A 19 5.30 0.96 15.91
N ASP A 20 5.69 1.99 15.16
CA ASP A 20 5.25 3.37 15.35
C ASP A 20 4.01 3.62 14.46
N PRO A 21 2.80 3.68 15.05
CA PRO A 21 1.57 3.89 14.29
C PRO A 21 1.56 5.22 13.55
N ALA A 22 2.21 6.26 14.10
CA ALA A 22 2.26 7.57 13.46
C ALA A 22 3.14 7.54 12.20
N ALA A 23 4.28 6.85 12.25
CA ALA A 23 5.12 6.62 11.07
C ALA A 23 4.38 5.81 9.99
N ALA A 24 3.59 4.81 10.39
CA ALA A 24 2.81 4.00 9.47
C ALA A 24 1.68 4.81 8.80
N VAL A 25 0.96 5.65 9.54
CA VAL A 25 -0.04 6.57 8.98
C VAL A 25 0.62 7.55 7.99
N ALA A 26 1.79 8.12 8.33
CA ALA A 26 2.51 9.00 7.43
C ALA A 26 2.92 8.31 6.13
N LEU A 27 3.32 7.03 6.20
CA LEU A 27 3.66 6.24 5.02
C LEU A 27 2.40 5.91 4.17
N ALA A 28 1.27 5.60 4.80
CA ALA A 28 0.00 5.37 4.11
C ALA A 28 -0.46 6.62 3.32
N LEU A 29 -0.32 7.80 3.93
CA LEU A 29 -0.60 9.08 3.26
C LEU A 29 0.31 9.32 2.05
N ARG A 30 1.61 9.04 2.19
CA ARG A 30 2.57 9.16 1.08
C ARG A 30 2.26 8.18 -0.06
N LEU A 31 1.82 6.96 0.26
CA LEU A 31 1.36 5.99 -0.73
C LEU A 31 0.09 6.47 -1.46
N ALA A 32 -0.87 7.06 -0.73
CA ALA A 32 -2.06 7.64 -1.33
C ALA A 32 -1.73 8.78 -2.31
N GLN A 33 -0.84 9.70 -1.90
CA GLN A 33 -0.37 10.78 -2.77
C GLN A 33 0.36 10.27 -4.01
N ALA A 34 1.18 9.22 -3.88
CA ALA A 34 1.85 8.60 -5.02
C ALA A 34 0.85 7.95 -5.99
N ALA A 35 -0.20 7.30 -5.47
CA ALA A 35 -1.26 6.72 -6.28
C ALA A 35 -2.07 7.79 -7.04
N GLU A 36 -2.40 8.91 -6.38
CA GLU A 36 -3.04 10.07 -7.02
C GLU A 36 -2.17 10.65 -8.15
N GLY A 37 -0.87 10.80 -7.90
CA GLY A 37 0.09 11.26 -8.91
C GLY A 37 0.16 10.34 -10.14
N LEU A 38 0.17 9.02 -9.94
CA LEU A 38 0.14 8.06 -11.04
C LEU A 38 -1.18 8.11 -11.83
N ALA A 39 -2.32 8.24 -11.13
CA ALA A 39 -3.61 8.38 -11.77
C ALA A 39 -3.68 9.64 -12.65
N ALA A 40 -3.09 10.75 -12.21
CA ALA A 40 -2.96 11.96 -13.02
C ALA A 40 -2.11 11.73 -14.26
N VAL A 41 -0.92 11.13 -14.12
CA VAL A 41 -0.03 10.78 -15.25
C VAL A 41 -0.73 9.86 -16.24
N ARG A 42 -1.50 8.88 -15.77
CA ARG A 42 -2.30 8.00 -16.64
C ARG A 42 -3.37 8.77 -17.41
N GLY A 43 -4.05 9.71 -16.76
CA GLY A 43 -5.02 10.60 -17.40
C GLY A 43 -4.40 11.46 -18.51
N GLU A 44 -3.24 12.05 -18.23
CA GLU A 44 -2.48 12.84 -19.21
C GLU A 44 -2.03 11.98 -20.39
N LEU A 45 -1.46 10.79 -20.14
CA LEU A 45 -1.07 9.86 -21.20
C LEU A 45 -2.28 9.47 -22.06
N THR A 46 -3.42 9.17 -21.45
CA THR A 46 -4.64 8.82 -22.19
C THR A 46 -5.08 9.96 -23.11
N THR A 47 -5.02 11.20 -22.62
CA THR A 47 -5.36 12.40 -23.40
C THR A 47 -4.39 12.58 -24.57
N LEU A 48 -3.08 12.46 -24.31
CA LEU A 48 -2.04 12.56 -25.35
C LEU A 48 -2.20 11.50 -26.44
N LEU A 49 -2.55 10.27 -26.07
CA LEU A 49 -2.79 9.19 -27.02
C LEU A 49 -4.00 9.48 -27.91
N LEU A 50 -5.07 10.08 -27.37
CA LEU A 50 -6.24 10.52 -28.14
C LEU A 50 -5.88 11.67 -29.09
N ASP A 51 -5.07 12.62 -28.63
CA ASP A 51 -4.61 13.75 -29.46
C ASP A 51 -3.72 13.26 -30.62
N ILE A 52 -2.85 12.29 -30.37
CA ILE A 52 -2.03 11.64 -31.39
C ILE A 52 -2.93 10.94 -32.42
N ASP A 53 -3.92 10.16 -31.98
CA ASP A 53 -4.85 9.47 -32.88
C ASP A 53 -5.62 10.47 -33.76
N ALA A 54 -6.11 11.56 -33.18
CA ALA A 54 -6.77 12.64 -33.90
C ALA A 54 -5.86 13.35 -34.91
N ALA A 55 -4.58 13.55 -34.57
CA ALA A 55 -3.61 14.23 -35.43
C ALA A 55 -3.13 13.36 -36.61
N VAL A 56 -3.04 12.04 -36.40
CA VAL A 56 -2.53 11.08 -37.40
C VAL A 56 -3.54 10.85 -38.53
N GLY A 57 -4.84 11.00 -38.28
CA GLY A 57 -5.88 10.84 -39.29
C GLY A 57 -6.18 9.37 -39.63
N ALA A 58 -6.85 9.12 -40.76
CA ALA A 58 -7.42 7.82 -41.11
C ALA A 58 -6.91 7.21 -42.42
N ASP A 59 -5.83 7.75 -43.00
CA ASP A 59 -5.28 7.24 -44.26
C ASP A 59 -4.42 5.97 -44.08
N GLY A 60 -3.88 5.44 -45.18
CA GLY A 60 -3.04 4.23 -45.13
C GLY A 60 -1.72 4.42 -44.36
N ALA A 61 -1.18 5.65 -44.29
CA ALA A 61 0.02 5.95 -43.52
C ALA A 61 -0.29 6.01 -42.01
N ALA A 62 -1.48 6.49 -41.65
CA ALA A 62 -2.03 6.45 -40.31
C ALA A 62 -2.16 5.02 -39.77
N ASP A 63 -2.55 4.07 -40.61
CA ASP A 63 -2.69 2.67 -40.19
C ASP A 63 -1.35 2.00 -39.86
N ALA A 64 -0.31 2.29 -40.65
CA ALA A 64 1.05 1.84 -40.38
C ALA A 64 1.62 2.47 -39.09
N PHE A 65 1.36 3.76 -38.86
CA PHE A 65 1.73 4.45 -37.63
C PHE A 65 1.03 3.83 -36.42
N ARG A 66 -0.30 3.66 -36.47
CA ARG A 66 -1.10 3.04 -35.39
C ARG A 66 -0.61 1.63 -35.06
N THR A 67 -0.27 0.83 -36.07
CA THR A 67 0.23 -0.54 -35.88
C THR A 67 1.57 -0.56 -35.12
N GLY A 68 2.47 0.38 -35.40
CA GLY A 68 3.75 0.48 -34.68
C GLY A 68 3.62 1.11 -33.28
N PHE A 69 2.71 2.07 -33.13
CA PHE A 69 2.58 2.88 -31.90
C PHE A 69 1.65 2.25 -30.85
N ALA A 70 0.53 1.65 -31.26
CA ALA A 70 -0.47 1.09 -30.37
C ALA A 70 0.06 0.04 -29.39
N PRO A 71 0.99 -0.88 -29.76
CA PRO A 71 1.55 -1.84 -28.82
C PRO A 71 2.34 -1.17 -27.69
N ALA A 72 3.14 -0.16 -28.01
CA ALA A 72 3.92 0.59 -27.02
C ALA A 72 3.00 1.40 -26.10
N ALA A 73 2.01 2.10 -26.65
CA ALA A 73 1.01 2.83 -25.89
C ALA A 73 0.23 1.92 -24.92
N THR A 74 -0.19 0.73 -25.40
CA THR A 74 -0.88 -0.28 -24.59
C THR A 74 0.01 -0.80 -23.47
N ALA A 75 1.28 -1.08 -23.77
CA ALA A 75 2.24 -1.56 -22.77
C ALA A 75 2.46 -0.54 -21.65
N VAL A 76 2.64 0.75 -21.99
CA VAL A 76 2.80 1.82 -20.99
C VAL A 76 1.54 1.96 -20.13
N ALA A 77 0.35 1.97 -20.75
CA ALA A 77 -0.91 2.05 -20.00
C ALA A 77 -1.10 0.85 -19.05
N ALA A 78 -0.73 -0.35 -19.48
CA ALA A 78 -0.77 -1.56 -18.64
C ALA A 78 0.22 -1.46 -17.47
N SER A 79 1.44 -1.00 -17.70
CA SER A 79 2.44 -0.82 -16.64
C SER A 79 2.04 0.22 -15.60
N LEU A 80 1.42 1.33 -16.02
CA LEU A 80 0.90 2.34 -15.09
C LEU A 80 -0.23 1.77 -14.21
N ARG A 81 -1.14 1.00 -14.82
CA ARG A 81 -2.22 0.34 -14.09
C ARG A 81 -1.68 -0.67 -13.06
N ASP A 82 -0.70 -1.49 -13.43
CA ASP A 82 -0.05 -2.42 -12.49
C ASP A 82 0.57 -1.68 -11.30
N ALA A 83 1.26 -0.55 -11.56
CA ALA A 83 1.84 0.26 -10.50
C ALA A 83 0.77 0.85 -9.55
N GLU A 84 -0.35 1.35 -10.09
CA GLU A 84 -1.49 1.83 -9.29
C GLU A 84 -2.09 0.71 -8.41
N GLU A 85 -2.30 -0.47 -8.99
CA GLU A 85 -2.86 -1.63 -8.29
C GLU A 85 -1.95 -2.05 -7.12
N ARG A 86 -0.63 -2.19 -7.37
CA ARG A 86 0.36 -2.57 -6.35
C ARG A 86 0.50 -1.55 -5.24
N LEU A 87 0.48 -0.25 -5.55
CA LEU A 87 0.48 0.80 -4.52
C LEU A 87 -0.79 0.74 -3.68
N GLY A 88 -1.94 0.48 -4.29
CA GLY A 88 -3.21 0.27 -3.59
C GLY A 88 -3.17 -0.94 -2.65
N GLU A 89 -2.57 -2.05 -3.08
CA GLU A 89 -2.35 -3.23 -2.24
C GLU A 89 -1.44 -2.92 -1.04
N HIS A 90 -0.29 -2.27 -1.28
CA HIS A 90 0.63 -1.89 -0.21
C HIS A 90 0.00 -0.95 0.81
N ARG A 91 -0.81 0.02 0.36
CA ARG A 91 -1.55 0.91 1.26
C ARG A 91 -2.54 0.13 2.14
N ARG A 92 -3.36 -0.75 1.55
CA ARG A 92 -4.33 -1.55 2.31
C ARG A 92 -3.65 -2.49 3.31
N ALA A 93 -2.54 -3.11 2.91
CA ALA A 93 -1.77 -3.98 3.80
C ALA A 93 -1.19 -3.20 4.99
N LEU A 94 -0.69 -1.98 4.75
CA LEU A 94 -0.20 -1.11 5.80
C LEU A 94 -1.31 -0.68 6.77
N GLU A 95 -2.47 -0.23 6.25
CA GLU A 95 -3.64 0.14 7.06
C GLU A 95 -4.10 -1.04 7.93
N THR A 96 -4.25 -2.22 7.34
CA THR A 96 -4.64 -3.45 8.06
C THR A 96 -3.63 -3.80 9.16
N GLY A 97 -2.33 -3.65 8.88
CA GLY A 97 -1.27 -3.92 9.85
C GLY A 97 -1.30 -2.95 11.04
N VAL A 98 -1.58 -1.67 10.80
CA VAL A 98 -1.73 -0.67 11.86
C VAL A 98 -2.95 -0.97 12.73
N ASP A 99 -4.09 -1.27 12.13
CA ASP A 99 -5.32 -1.59 12.87
C ASP A 99 -5.13 -2.84 13.76
N ALA A 100 -4.46 -3.87 13.24
CA ALA A 100 -4.15 -5.08 14.00
C ALA A 100 -3.21 -4.79 15.19
N LEU A 101 -2.20 -3.92 14.99
CA LEU A 101 -1.27 -3.52 16.05
C LEU A 101 -1.99 -2.74 17.16
N VAL A 102 -2.83 -1.77 16.79
CA VAL A 102 -3.62 -0.97 17.76
C VAL A 102 -4.57 -1.86 18.55
N GLY A 103 -5.21 -2.84 17.88
CA GLY A 103 -6.06 -3.83 18.55
C GLY A 103 -5.28 -4.67 19.57
N ALA A 104 -4.11 -5.18 19.19
CA ALA A 104 -3.28 -5.98 20.08
C ALA A 104 -2.76 -5.19 21.30
N ASP A 105 -2.43 -3.90 21.12
CA ASP A 105 -2.01 -3.02 22.22
C ASP A 105 -3.14 -2.73 23.22
N ALA A 106 -4.36 -2.50 22.71
CA ALA A 106 -5.55 -2.32 23.54
C ALA A 106 -5.88 -3.58 24.36
N ASP A 107 -5.80 -4.76 23.73
CA ASP A 107 -6.01 -6.03 24.40
C ASP A 107 -4.94 -6.27 25.48
N ALA A 108 -3.66 -6.03 25.18
CA ALA A 108 -2.58 -6.17 26.15
C ALA A 108 -2.78 -5.23 27.35
N SER A 109 -3.15 -3.98 27.11
CA SER A 109 -3.44 -2.98 28.15
C SER A 109 -4.61 -3.41 29.04
N ALA A 110 -5.68 -3.98 28.46
CA ALA A 110 -6.82 -4.49 29.21
C ALA A 110 -6.44 -5.67 30.14
N HIS A 111 -5.62 -6.61 29.65
CA HIS A 111 -5.16 -7.75 30.44
C HIS A 111 -4.23 -7.35 31.60
N LEU A 112 -3.36 -6.35 31.38
CA LEU A 112 -2.49 -5.80 32.42
C LEU A 112 -3.30 -5.04 33.49
N GLY A 113 -4.27 -4.23 33.09
CA GLY A 113 -5.16 -3.50 34.00
C GLY A 113 -6.00 -4.44 34.88
N TRP A 114 -6.43 -5.59 34.34
CA TRP A 114 -7.17 -6.59 35.09
C TRP A 114 -6.30 -7.38 36.08
N SER A 115 -5.03 -7.65 35.74
CA SER A 115 -4.07 -8.27 36.67
C SER A 115 -3.64 -7.35 37.81
N ALA A 116 -3.59 -6.03 37.60
CA ALA A 116 -3.20 -5.06 38.64
C ALA A 116 -4.32 -4.75 39.66
N ALA A 117 -5.56 -5.09 39.35
CA ALA A 117 -6.73 -4.84 40.20
C ALA A 117 -7.05 -5.99 41.17
N ARG A 118 -6.15 -6.97 41.30
CA ARG A 118 -6.34 -8.21 42.06
C ARG A 118 -5.20 -8.45 43.04
#